data_AF-A0A7X7G5D8-F1
#
_entry.id   AF-A0A7X7G5D8-F1
#
_cell.length_a   1.000
_cell.length_b   1.000
_cell.length_c   1.000
_cell.angle_alpha   90.00
_cell.angle_beta   90.00
_cell.angle_gamma   90.00
#
_symmetry.space_group_name_H-M   'P 1'
#
loop_
_entity.id
_entity.type
_entity.pdbx_description
1 polymer ?
#
loop_
_entity_poly.entity_id
_entity_poly.type
_entity_poly.pdbx_seq_one_letter_code
_entity_poly.pdbx_strand_id
1 'polypeptide(L)'
;MRNELRRTAVLAWASFLDAARRPATLLTMTSGLMLILALPYIMLFKIGEQARIMRDACLSMQFLLGWLVAALAGAGALHDELRSGTAALALCKPVGRARFLLAKFLGLAMFVSLMTALFAEAVMISVRASMTQYLTDDRILLPALAAPGAAFGAAAVVNAMRNRPFVPLSLALMAVLMTAA
;
A
#
# COMPACT_ATOMS: atom_id res chain seq x y z
N MET A 1 -17.06 12.58 -26.62
CA MET A 1 -16.88 11.66 -25.47
C MET A 1 -15.43 11.25 -25.20
N ARG A 2 -14.62 10.84 -26.21
CA ARG A 2 -13.23 10.36 -25.99
C ARG A 2 -12.31 11.34 -25.24
N ASN A 3 -12.43 12.65 -25.48
CA ASN A 3 -11.60 13.66 -24.79
C ASN A 3 -12.00 13.87 -23.32
N GLU A 4 -13.28 13.68 -22.99
CA GLU A 4 -13.78 13.79 -21.61
C GLU A 4 -13.32 12.60 -20.76
N LEU A 5 -13.37 11.38 -21.32
CA LEU A 5 -12.86 10.18 -20.66
C LEU A 5 -11.35 10.25 -20.40
N ARG A 6 -10.57 10.82 -21.33
CA ARG A 6 -9.13 11.05 -21.13
C ARG A 6 -8.89 12.04 -19.99
N ARG A 7 -9.70 13.11 -19.88
CA ARG A 7 -9.57 14.08 -18.78
C ARG A 7 -9.85 13.47 -17.42
N THR A 8 -10.89 12.64 -17.30
CA THR A 8 -11.20 11.95 -16.03
C THR A 8 -10.13 10.93 -15.66
N ALA A 9 -9.59 10.18 -16.63
CA ALA A 9 -8.51 9.23 -16.40
C ALA A 9 -7.20 9.92 -15.95
N VAL A 10 -6.84 11.04 -16.58
CA VAL A 10 -5.67 11.84 -16.19
C VAL A 10 -5.83 12.40 -14.78
N LEU A 11 -7.02 12.89 -14.43
CA LEU A 11 -7.31 13.38 -13.09
C LEU A 11 -7.24 12.27 -12.04
N ALA A 12 -7.82 11.10 -12.34
CA ALA A 12 -7.73 9.93 -11.46
C ALA A 12 -6.29 9.48 -11.24
N TRP A 13 -5.48 9.47 -12.30
CA TRP A 13 -4.06 9.13 -12.24
C TRP A 13 -3.26 10.15 -11.40
N ALA A 14 -3.56 11.44 -11.55
CA ALA A 14 -2.95 12.48 -10.73
C ALA A 14 -3.27 12.27 -9.24
N SER A 15 -4.53 12.03 -8.89
CA SER A 15 -4.94 11.76 -7.50
C SER A 15 -4.27 10.50 -6.92
N PHE A 16 -4.10 9.45 -7.74
CA PHE A 16 -3.35 8.26 -7.35
C PHE A 16 -1.89 8.59 -7.03
N LEU A 17 -1.21 9.33 -7.90
CA LEU A 17 0.17 9.76 -7.72
C LEU A 17 0.36 10.63 -6.47
N ASP A 18 -0.59 11.53 -6.21
CA ASP A 18 -0.57 12.38 -5.03
C ASP A 18 -0.68 11.54 -3.74
N ALA A 19 -1.58 10.56 -3.71
CA ALA A 19 -1.69 9.62 -2.59
C ALA A 19 -0.41 8.77 -2.43
N ALA A 20 0.13 8.23 -3.54
CA ALA A 20 1.31 7.38 -3.53
C ALA A 20 2.60 8.10 -3.09
N ARG A 21 2.69 9.43 -3.30
CA ARG A 21 3.88 10.22 -2.93
C ARG A 21 3.88 10.72 -1.49
N ARG A 22 2.76 10.59 -0.78
CA ARG A 22 2.66 11.05 0.61
C ARG A 22 3.55 10.20 1.52
N PRO A 23 4.29 10.82 2.47
CA PRO A 23 5.15 10.08 3.39
C PRO A 23 4.33 9.16 4.31
N ALA A 24 3.09 9.53 4.63
CA ALA A 24 2.18 8.69 5.40
C ALA A 24 1.96 7.30 4.77
N THR A 25 1.89 7.23 3.44
CA THR A 25 1.75 5.97 2.69
C THR A 25 2.89 5.01 2.99
N LEU A 26 4.13 5.52 2.98
CA LEU A 26 5.32 4.71 3.23
C LEU A 26 5.31 4.15 4.65
N LEU A 27 4.98 5.00 5.64
CA LEU A 27 4.88 4.59 7.04
C LEU A 27 3.81 3.51 7.24
N THR A 28 2.58 3.75 6.77
CA THR A 28 1.48 2.80 6.92
C THR A 28 1.73 1.49 6.19
N MET A 29 2.36 1.55 5.01
CA MET A 29 2.72 0.35 4.26
C MET A 29 3.74 -0.49 5.01
N THR A 30 4.82 0.13 5.51
CA THR A 30 5.85 -0.62 6.24
C THR A 30 5.39 -1.15 7.57
N SER A 31 4.61 -0.36 8.35
CA SER A 31 4.07 -0.87 9.61
C SER A 31 3.11 -2.02 9.38
N GLY A 32 2.24 -1.92 8.36
CA GLY A 32 1.32 -2.99 8.00
C GLY A 32 2.03 -4.28 7.55
N LEU A 33 3.07 -4.16 6.72
CA LEU A 33 3.89 -5.32 6.30
C LEU A 33 4.57 -5.99 7.48
N MET A 34 5.22 -5.22 8.35
CA MET A 34 5.90 -5.75 9.53
C MET A 34 4.93 -6.47 10.45
N LEU A 35 3.72 -5.94 10.65
CA LEU A 35 2.69 -6.59 11.45
C LEU A 35 2.24 -7.93 10.85
N ILE A 36 2.00 -7.99 9.53
CA ILE A 36 1.60 -9.23 8.85
C ILE A 36 2.74 -10.27 8.87
N LEU A 37 3.98 -9.85 8.64
CA LEU A 37 5.15 -10.73 8.65
C LEU A 37 5.56 -11.18 10.06
N ALA A 38 5.15 -10.45 11.10
CA ALA A 38 5.38 -10.85 12.49
C ALA A 38 4.35 -11.90 12.99
N LEU A 39 3.19 -12.04 12.33
CA LEU A 39 2.14 -13.00 12.75
C LEU A 39 2.64 -14.45 12.92
N PRO A 40 3.47 -15.02 12.02
CA PRO A 40 4.03 -16.36 12.19
C PRO A 40 4.87 -16.53 13.46
N TYR A 41 5.55 -15.47 13.92
CA TYR A 41 6.32 -15.51 15.16
C TYR A 41 5.44 -15.37 16.41
N ILE A 42 4.34 -14.62 16.31
CA ILE A 42 3.42 -14.39 17.43
C ILE A 42 2.53 -15.62 17.65
N MET A 43 2.05 -16.27 16.59
CA MET A 43 1.19 -17.45 16.67
C MET A 43 1.99 -18.75 16.83
N LEU A 44 2.51 -18.97 18.03
CA LEU A 44 3.24 -20.19 18.42
C LEU A 44 2.33 -21.43 18.61
N PHE A 45 1.01 -21.25 18.66
CA PHE A 45 0.06 -22.34 18.91
C PHE A 45 -0.23 -23.16 17.64
N LYS A 46 0.41 -24.32 17.52
CA LYS A 46 0.17 -25.30 16.44
C LYS A 46 -0.91 -26.30 16.82
N ILE A 47 -2.16 -25.86 16.82
CA ILE A 47 -3.32 -26.75 16.83
C ILE A 47 -3.51 -27.19 15.38
N GLY A 48 -3.87 -28.46 15.11
CA GLY A 48 -3.77 -29.14 13.79
C GLY A 48 -4.36 -28.46 12.53
N GLU A 49 -4.91 -27.25 12.61
CA GLU A 49 -5.34 -26.37 11.52
C GLU A 49 -4.51 -25.07 11.38
N GLN A 50 -3.20 -25.10 11.65
CA GLN A 50 -2.34 -23.88 11.67
C GLN A 50 -2.46 -23.03 10.39
N ALA A 51 -2.48 -23.65 9.20
CA ALA A 51 -2.57 -22.93 7.93
C ALA A 51 -3.90 -22.16 7.77
N ARG A 52 -5.00 -22.72 8.27
CA ARG A 52 -6.33 -22.07 8.21
C ARG A 52 -6.39 -20.88 9.16
N ILE A 53 -5.97 -21.07 10.41
CA ILE A 53 -5.94 -20.03 11.43
C ILE A 53 -5.03 -18.88 11.00
N MET A 54 -3.84 -19.20 10.48
CA MET A 54 -2.89 -18.19 9.98
C MET A 54 -3.47 -17.41 8.81
N ARG A 55 -4.10 -18.08 7.84
CA ARG A 55 -4.72 -17.42 6.69
C ARG A 55 -5.82 -16.47 7.14
N ASP A 56 -6.71 -16.93 8.02
CA ASP A 56 -7.84 -16.11 8.48
C ASP A 56 -7.35 -14.91 9.32
N ALA A 57 -6.30 -15.09 10.14
CA ALA A 57 -5.65 -14.01 10.88
C ALA A 57 -4.99 -12.98 9.95
N CYS A 58 -4.21 -13.45 8.96
CA CYS A 58 -3.53 -12.58 7.99
C CYS A 58 -4.53 -11.79 7.13
N LEU A 59 -5.60 -12.43 6.64
CA LEU A 59 -6.66 -11.77 5.86
C LEU A 59 -7.42 -10.73 6.70
N SER A 60 -7.70 -11.05 7.97
CA SER A 60 -8.33 -10.10 8.90
C SER A 60 -7.43 -8.90 9.16
N MET A 61 -6.12 -9.14 9.33
CA MET A 61 -5.14 -8.06 9.53
C MET A 61 -5.00 -7.19 8.27
N GLN A 62 -4.92 -7.80 7.09
CA GLN A 62 -4.90 -7.08 5.81
C GLN A 62 -6.17 -6.24 5.63
N PHE A 63 -7.34 -6.74 6.02
CA PHE A 63 -8.60 -5.98 5.95
C PHE A 63 -8.56 -4.73 6.83
N LEU A 64 -8.12 -4.86 8.09
CA LEU A 64 -7.98 -3.74 9.01
C LEU A 64 -6.98 -2.69 8.50
N LEU A 65 -5.82 -3.14 8.00
CA LEU A 65 -4.80 -2.25 7.44
C LEU A 65 -5.29 -1.57 6.15
N GLY A 66 -5.97 -2.29 5.26
CA GLY A 66 -6.55 -1.74 4.05
C GLY A 66 -7.62 -0.68 4.35
N TRP A 67 -8.46 -0.93 5.36
CA TRP A 67 -9.43 0.05 5.84
C TRP A 67 -8.76 1.31 6.40
N LEU A 68 -7.71 1.15 7.21
CA LEU A 68 -6.94 2.26 7.75
C LEU A 68 -6.29 3.10 6.65
N VAL A 69 -5.67 2.46 5.65
CA VAL A 69 -5.09 3.13 4.48
C VAL A 69 -6.16 3.92 3.71
N ALA A 70 -7.33 3.33 3.48
CA ALA A 70 -8.43 3.99 2.80
C ALA A 70 -8.92 5.23 3.55
N ALA A 71 -9.09 5.13 4.87
CA ALA A 71 -9.51 6.24 5.72
C ALA A 71 -8.49 7.38 5.72
N LEU A 72 -7.20 7.07 5.90
CA LEU A 72 -6.12 8.06 5.92
C LEU A 72 -5.93 8.74 4.56
N ALA A 73 -5.92 7.95 3.47
CA ALA A 73 -5.79 8.48 2.12
C ALA A 73 -6.98 9.38 1.74
N GLY A 74 -8.19 8.96 2.11
CA GLY A 74 -9.42 9.71 1.87
C GLY A 74 -9.46 11.02 2.64
N ALA A 75 -9.25 10.96 3.96
CA ALA A 75 -9.22 12.13 4.82
C ALA A 75 -8.15 13.14 4.37
N GLY A 76 -6.93 12.67 4.07
CA GLY A 76 -5.87 13.55 3.58
C GLY A 76 -6.17 14.15 2.22
N ALA A 77 -6.80 13.40 1.31
CA ALA A 77 -7.16 13.93 -0.01
C ALA A 77 -8.25 15.01 0.09
N LEU A 78 -9.20 14.88 1.01
CA LEU A 78 -10.21 15.89 1.31
C LEU A 78 -9.63 17.09 2.06
N HIS A 79 -8.80 16.86 3.07
CA HIS A 79 -8.21 17.90 3.90
C HIS A 79 -7.38 18.90 3.10
N ASP A 80 -6.51 18.41 2.21
CA ASP A 80 -5.64 19.28 1.42
C ASP A 80 -6.43 20.18 0.47
N GLU A 81 -7.52 19.68 -0.11
CA GLU A 81 -8.38 20.46 -1.02
C GLU A 81 -9.26 21.47 -0.29
N LEU A 82 -9.75 21.10 0.90
CA LEU A 82 -10.53 22.01 1.76
C LEU A 82 -9.65 23.15 2.27
N ARG A 83 -8.43 22.87 2.72
CA ARG A 83 -7.52 23.87 3.30
C ARG A 83 -6.91 24.80 2.25
N SER A 84 -6.59 24.29 1.07
CA SER A 84 -5.99 25.10 -0.01
C SER A 84 -7.01 25.95 -0.77
N GLY A 85 -8.32 25.80 -0.50
CA GLY A 85 -9.37 26.45 -1.28
C GLY A 85 -9.46 25.97 -2.74
N THR A 86 -8.67 24.94 -3.10
CA THR A 86 -8.64 24.40 -4.47
C THR A 86 -9.93 23.68 -4.83
N ALA A 87 -10.68 23.16 -3.86
CA ALA A 87 -12.03 22.66 -4.10
C ALA A 87 -12.92 23.74 -4.73
N ALA A 88 -12.86 24.98 -4.24
CA ALA A 88 -13.63 26.11 -4.78
C ALA A 88 -13.12 26.51 -6.18
N LEU A 89 -11.79 26.55 -6.38
CA LEU A 89 -11.18 26.89 -7.68
C LEU A 89 -11.38 25.82 -8.76
N ALA A 90 -11.40 24.53 -8.38
CA ALA A 90 -11.66 23.42 -9.28
C ALA A 90 -13.12 23.41 -9.76
N LEU A 91 -14.06 23.83 -8.89
CA LEU A 91 -15.48 23.98 -9.21
C LEU A 91 -15.77 25.19 -10.13
N CYS A 92 -14.85 26.16 -10.23
CA CYS A 92 -14.93 27.27 -11.18
C CYS A 92 -14.48 26.89 -12.61
N LYS A 93 -13.79 25.75 -12.80
CA LYS A 93 -13.49 25.21 -14.13
C LYS A 93 -14.69 24.41 -14.65
N PRO A 94 -14.94 24.36 -15.97
CA PRO A 94 -16.12 23.70 -16.57
C PRO A 94 -15.96 22.17 -16.56
N VAL A 95 -15.77 21.59 -15.37
CA VAL A 95 -15.71 20.15 -15.11
C VAL A 95 -16.87 19.83 -14.19
N GLY A 96 -17.82 19.00 -14.64
CA GLY A 96 -19.01 18.69 -13.83
C GLY A 96 -18.63 18.12 -12.45
N ARG A 97 -19.26 18.61 -11.38
CA ARG A 97 -18.96 18.26 -9.98
C ARG A 97 -18.88 16.74 -9.74
N ALA A 98 -19.82 16.00 -10.32
CA ALA A 98 -19.88 14.54 -10.23
C ALA A 98 -18.67 13.86 -10.90
N ARG A 99 -18.17 14.39 -12.03
CA ARG A 99 -17.03 13.80 -12.76
C ARG A 99 -15.72 14.01 -12.01
N PHE A 100 -15.54 15.19 -11.40
CA PHE A 100 -14.39 15.46 -10.53
C PHE A 100 -14.35 14.49 -9.35
N LEU A 101 -15.48 14.33 -8.66
CA LEU A 101 -15.59 13.41 -7.52
C LEU A 101 -15.35 11.95 -7.93
N LEU A 102 -15.92 11.50 -9.04
CA LEU A 102 -15.72 10.15 -9.56
C LEU A 102 -14.26 9.86 -9.93
N ALA A 103 -13.60 10.79 -10.62
CA ALA A 103 -12.19 10.64 -10.97
C ALA A 103 -11.31 10.52 -9.72
N LYS A 104 -11.57 11.34 -8.70
CA LYS A 104 -10.84 11.30 -7.44
C LYS A 104 -11.07 10.01 -6.66
N PHE A 105 -12.33 9.56 -6.60
CA PHE A 105 -12.68 8.26 -5.99
C PHE A 105 -11.96 7.11 -6.70
N LEU A 106 -11.97 7.08 -8.04
CA LEU A 106 -11.26 6.05 -8.82
C LEU A 106 -9.76 6.09 -8.58
N GLY A 107 -9.14 7.28 -8.53
CA GLY A 107 -7.72 7.44 -8.20
C GLY A 107 -7.37 6.86 -6.84
N LEU A 108 -8.19 7.16 -5.84
CA LEU A 108 -8.00 6.66 -4.48
C LEU A 108 -8.28 5.15 -4.35
N ALA A 109 -9.27 4.64 -5.08
CA ALA A 109 -9.57 3.21 -5.14
C ALA A 109 -8.44 2.42 -5.81
N MET A 110 -7.85 2.94 -6.89
CA MET A 110 -6.63 2.40 -7.50
C MET A 110 -5.46 2.39 -6.50
N PHE A 111 -5.34 3.43 -5.68
CA PHE A 111 -4.30 3.50 -4.67
C PHE A 111 -4.49 2.45 -3.56
N VAL A 112 -5.69 2.35 -3.00
CA VAL A 112 -6.01 1.37 -1.95
C VAL A 112 -5.88 -0.06 -2.48
N SER A 113 -6.30 -0.33 -3.71
CA SER A 113 -6.16 -1.66 -4.33
C SER A 113 -4.69 -2.03 -4.54
N LEU A 114 -3.83 -1.09 -4.96
CA LEU A 114 -2.38 -1.33 -5.03
C LEU A 114 -1.80 -1.66 -3.65
N MET A 115 -2.13 -0.89 -2.62
CA MET A 115 -1.65 -1.17 -1.25
C MET A 115 -2.14 -2.53 -0.75
N THR A 116 -3.40 -2.88 -1.05
CA THR A 116 -3.98 -4.18 -0.72
C THR A 116 -3.25 -5.33 -1.42
N ALA A 117 -2.88 -5.15 -2.70
CA ALA A 117 -2.11 -6.13 -3.45
C ALA A 117 -0.72 -6.37 -2.83
N LEU A 118 -0.05 -5.31 -2.39
CA LEU A 118 1.25 -5.43 -1.72
C LEU A 118 1.12 -6.11 -0.34
N PHE A 119 0.05 -5.84 0.43
CA PHE A 119 -0.21 -6.58 1.66
C PHE A 119 -0.50 -8.06 1.38
N ALA A 120 -1.14 -8.39 0.26
CA ALA A 120 -1.41 -9.76 -0.12
C ALA A 120 -0.13 -10.58 -0.34
N GLU A 121 0.95 -9.97 -0.86
CA GLU A 121 2.26 -10.63 -0.96
C GLU A 121 2.77 -11.05 0.43
N ALA A 122 2.72 -10.15 1.42
CA ALA A 122 3.09 -10.47 2.79
C ALA A 122 2.19 -11.56 3.40
N VAL A 123 0.89 -11.55 3.12
CA VAL A 123 -0.02 -12.62 3.55
C VAL A 123 0.39 -13.96 2.95
N MET A 124 0.71 -14.02 1.66
CA MET A 124 1.16 -15.26 1.01
C MET A 124 2.46 -15.78 1.64
N ILE A 125 3.42 -14.90 1.89
CA ILE A 125 4.70 -15.23 2.54
C ILE A 125 4.46 -15.76 3.96
N SER A 126 3.66 -15.06 4.78
CA SER A 126 3.36 -15.47 6.17
C SER A 126 2.65 -16.81 6.23
N VAL A 127 1.68 -17.06 5.33
CA VAL A 127 0.99 -18.35 5.25
C VAL A 127 1.95 -19.45 4.82
N ARG A 128 2.79 -19.21 3.81
CA ARG A 128 3.81 -20.16 3.33
C ARG A 128 4.80 -20.54 4.43
N ALA A 129 5.32 -19.56 5.17
CA ALA A 129 6.27 -19.76 6.27
C ALA A 129 5.68 -20.60 7.42
N SER A 130 4.34 -20.65 7.53
CA SER A 130 3.63 -21.36 8.59
C SER A 130 3.24 -22.80 8.23
N MET A 131 3.44 -23.24 6.98
CA MET A 131 3.08 -24.59 6.53
C MET A 131 4.02 -25.68 7.07
N THR A 132 5.21 -25.32 7.54
CA THR A 132 6.20 -26.28 8.03
C THR A 132 5.82 -26.75 9.45
N GLN A 133 5.60 -28.07 9.64
CA GLN A 133 4.92 -28.64 10.82
C GLN A 133 5.55 -28.33 12.20
N TYR A 134 6.83 -27.95 12.31
CA TYR A 134 7.48 -27.75 13.61
C TYR A 134 8.38 -26.50 13.76
N LEU A 135 8.84 -25.91 12.66
CA LEU A 135 9.69 -24.72 12.67
C LEU A 135 9.08 -23.68 11.74
N THR A 136 9.12 -22.40 12.13
CA THR A 136 8.87 -21.30 11.21
C THR A 136 9.98 -21.31 10.17
N ASP A 137 9.65 -21.23 8.89
CA ASP A 137 10.66 -21.19 7.84
C ASP A 137 11.34 -19.82 7.79
N ASP A 138 12.36 -19.67 8.65
CA ASP A 138 13.15 -18.46 8.77
C ASP A 138 13.85 -18.09 7.45
N ARG A 139 14.09 -19.05 6.55
CA ARG A 139 14.70 -18.77 5.24
C ARG A 139 13.81 -17.94 4.35
N ILE A 140 12.50 -18.00 4.54
CA ILE A 140 11.51 -17.23 3.79
C ILE A 140 11.16 -15.96 4.56
N LEU A 141 11.03 -16.05 5.89
CA LEU A 141 10.53 -14.95 6.69
C LEU A 141 11.60 -13.87 6.96
N LEU A 142 12.87 -14.26 7.14
CA LEU A 142 13.97 -13.32 7.35
C LEU A 142 14.24 -12.41 6.13
N PRO A 143 14.36 -12.89 4.88
CA PRO A 143 14.53 -12.00 3.74
C PRO A 143 13.30 -11.10 3.55
N ALA A 144 12.09 -11.60 3.83
CA ALA A 144 10.88 -10.81 3.79
C ALA A 144 10.87 -9.67 4.84
N LEU A 145 11.34 -9.92 6.06
CA LEU A 145 11.51 -8.90 7.11
C LEU A 145 12.63 -7.90 6.79
N ALA A 146 13.69 -8.34 6.10
CA ALA A 146 14.80 -7.47 5.69
C ALA A 146 14.45 -6.59 4.48
N ALA A 147 13.49 -7.01 3.64
CA ALA A 147 13.15 -6.34 2.39
C ALA A 147 12.77 -4.85 2.53
N PRO A 148 11.96 -4.41 3.52
CA PRO A 148 11.66 -2.99 3.69
C PRO A 148 12.90 -2.13 4.00
N GLY A 149 13.81 -2.65 4.84
CA GLY A 149 15.07 -1.98 5.16
C GLY A 149 16.00 -1.87 3.94
N ALA A 150 16.12 -2.97 3.19
CA ALA A 150 16.88 -2.99 1.94
C ALA A 150 16.29 -2.05 0.87
N ALA A 151 14.96 -2.00 0.76
CA ALA A 151 14.25 -1.10 -0.15
C ALA A 151 14.51 0.37 0.20
N PHE A 152 14.48 0.73 1.49
CA PHE A 152 14.80 2.09 1.94
C PHE A 152 16.25 2.47 1.68
N GLY A 153 17.19 1.57 1.95
CA GLY A 153 18.61 1.81 1.67
C GLY A 153 18.86 2.03 0.17
N ALA A 154 18.33 1.15 -0.68
CA ALA A 154 18.45 1.27 -2.12
C ALA A 154 17.75 2.52 -2.65
N ALA A 155 16.55 2.84 -2.15
CA ALA A 155 15.84 4.06 -2.53
C ALA A 155 16.57 5.32 -2.07
N ALA A 156 17.22 5.31 -0.91
CA ALA A 156 18.02 6.44 -0.42
C ALA A 156 19.23 6.70 -1.32
N VAL A 157 19.95 5.64 -1.71
CA VAL A 157 21.09 5.72 -2.64
C VAL A 157 20.65 6.27 -4.00
N VAL A 158 19.58 5.73 -4.57
CA VAL A 158 19.07 6.19 -5.87
C VAL A 158 18.52 7.61 -5.80
N ASN A 159 17.85 7.98 -4.70
CA ASN A 159 17.42 9.35 -4.46
C ASN A 159 18.63 10.31 -4.41
N ALA A 160 19.69 9.95 -3.68
CA ALA A 160 20.91 10.73 -3.58
C ALA A 160 21.65 10.89 -4.92
N MET A 161 21.64 9.86 -5.77
CA MET A 161 22.34 9.90 -7.07
C MET A 161 21.52 10.53 -8.20
N ARG A 162 20.20 10.35 -8.22
CA ARG A 162 19.35 10.67 -9.39
C ARG A 162 18.25 11.70 -9.11
N ASN A 163 18.18 12.28 -7.91
CA ASN A 163 17.13 13.24 -7.51
C ASN A 163 15.70 12.72 -7.79
N ARG A 164 15.49 11.40 -7.67
CA ARG A 164 14.20 10.74 -7.92
C ARG A 164 13.37 10.70 -6.64
N PRO A 165 12.05 10.84 -6.70
CA PRO A 165 11.21 10.88 -5.50
C PRO A 165 11.35 9.58 -4.68
N PHE A 166 11.75 9.72 -3.42
CA PHE A 166 12.06 8.61 -2.52
C PHE A 166 10.88 7.65 -2.31
N VAL A 167 9.70 8.18 -1.98
CA VAL A 167 8.52 7.38 -1.58
C VAL A 167 8.09 6.34 -2.64
N PRO A 168 7.75 6.72 -3.88
CA PRO A 168 7.29 5.75 -4.87
C PRO A 168 8.40 4.75 -5.26
N LEU A 169 9.67 5.15 -5.18
CA LEU A 169 10.80 4.26 -5.44
C LEU A 169 10.94 3.21 -4.32
N SER A 170 10.85 3.62 -3.06
CA SER A 170 10.86 2.71 -1.91
C SER A 170 9.72 1.69 -2.00
N LEU A 171 8.51 2.13 -2.36
CA LEU A 171 7.36 1.23 -2.54
C LEU A 171 7.59 0.22 -3.68
N ALA A 172 8.13 0.68 -4.82
CA ALA A 172 8.41 -0.19 -5.96
C ALA A 172 9.52 -1.22 -5.64
N LEU A 173 10.62 -0.77 -5.03
CA LEU A 173 11.72 -1.67 -4.63
C LEU A 173 11.27 -2.67 -3.56
N MET A 174 10.43 -2.25 -2.63
CA MET A 174 9.87 -3.13 -1.61
C MET A 174 9.01 -4.23 -2.23
N ALA A 175 8.14 -3.91 -3.18
CA ALA A 175 7.35 -4.90 -3.93
C ALA A 175 8.23 -5.91 -4.67
N VAL A 176 9.29 -5.44 -5.33
CA VAL A 176 10.23 -6.31 -6.05
C VAL A 176 11.01 -7.22 -5.10
N LEU A 177 11.44 -6.71 -3.95
CA LEU A 177 12.16 -7.51 -2.96
C LEU A 177 11.26 -8.52 -2.25
N MET A 178 9.99 -8.16 -1.99
CA MET A 178 9.00 -9.07 -1.40
C MET A 178 8.66 -10.22 -2.35
N THR A 179 8.47 -9.94 -3.64
CA THR A 179 8.22 -10.99 -4.64
C THR A 179 9.41 -11.93 -4.86
N ALA A 180 10.63 -11.48 -4.55
CA ALA A 180 11.84 -12.29 -4.63
C ALA A 180 12.11 -13.16 -3.39
N ALA A 181 11.36 -12.99 -2.30
CA ALA A 181 11.53 -13.70 -1.02
C ALA A 181 10.71 -15.01 -0.92
#